data_AF-A0A0N9WSJ4-F1
#
_entry.id   AF-A0A0N9WSJ4-F1
#
_cell.length_a   1.000
_cell.length_b   1.000
_cell.length_c   1.000
_cell.angle_alpha   90.00
_cell.angle_beta   90.00
_cell.angle_gamma   90.00
#
_symmetry.space_group_name_H-M   'P 1'
#
loop_
_entity.id
_entity.type
_entity.pdbx_description
1 polymer ?
#
loop_
_entity_poly.entity_id
_entity_poly.type
_entity_poly.pdbx_seq_one_letter_code
_entity_poly.pdbx_strand_id
1 'polypeptide(L)'
;MPNVLVVVWDFDTRRLRVPVENSLLGIQLRIGALLSMARTAFAKHVDQHQLNYCLVVAPEYLFSKDMPVSFMSEEEKEIIRATLADISTRNPWLILVPGTTLWFKSMLRPESRALKRETGKLKSWGPARNINKAKYRVEMDAVVNEIPERDRISKGIYGHHAATTKEEIAKIESRGAEARDGIVRNTGFIIWNGNVFYQHKRYPNIGNDGLDELAGAQFWADKIFMPGSYREAPAIHGLQLALEICAEHFIGATVLHKNNVLDFHILVSASIALAKARVGVKHGGYVVHADSGGSSVYRREGRDLVLLQAIDETEIGLLGVEAGRARSFVCAIA
;
A
#
# COMPACT_ATOMS: atom_id res chain seq x y z
N MET A 1 6.30 23.99 -14.37
CA MET A 1 6.04 23.04 -13.26
C MET A 1 5.34 21.83 -13.83
N PRO A 2 5.54 20.63 -13.28
CA PRO A 2 5.08 19.42 -13.94
C PRO A 2 3.55 19.34 -13.96
N ASN A 3 2.98 19.03 -15.13
CA ASN A 3 1.59 18.61 -15.26
C ASN A 3 1.53 17.08 -15.14
N VAL A 4 0.75 16.60 -14.19
CA VAL A 4 0.64 15.17 -13.87
C VAL A 4 -0.76 14.70 -14.21
N LEU A 5 -0.86 13.64 -15.00
CA LEU A 5 -2.10 12.90 -15.15
C LEU A 5 -2.22 11.91 -14.01
N VAL A 6 -3.26 12.03 -13.20
CA VAL A 6 -3.60 11.04 -12.20
C VAL A 6 -4.62 10.08 -12.80
N VAL A 7 -4.31 8.80 -12.81
CA VAL A 7 -5.24 7.74 -13.22
C VAL A 7 -5.53 6.86 -12.02
N VAL A 8 -6.78 6.89 -11.54
CA VAL A 8 -7.20 6.07 -10.40
C VAL A 8 -7.99 4.88 -10.91
N TRP A 9 -7.63 3.68 -10.43
CA TRP A 9 -8.43 2.48 -10.66
C TRP A 9 -9.57 2.42 -9.64
N ASP A 10 -10.77 2.79 -10.08
CA ASP A 10 -11.99 2.70 -9.28
C ASP A 10 -12.50 1.25 -9.32
N PHE A 11 -12.02 0.44 -8.37
CA PHE A 11 -12.18 -1.01 -8.38
C PHE A 11 -12.41 -1.56 -6.97
N ASP A 12 -13.50 -2.32 -6.79
CA ASP A 12 -13.80 -2.96 -5.51
C ASP A 12 -12.95 -4.22 -5.32
N THR A 13 -11.76 -4.05 -4.74
CA THR A 13 -10.81 -5.14 -4.47
C THR A 13 -11.32 -6.13 -3.43
N ARG A 14 -12.41 -5.82 -2.71
CA ARG A 14 -13.04 -6.75 -1.77
C ARG A 14 -13.88 -7.79 -2.49
N ARG A 15 -14.44 -7.46 -3.66
CA ARG A 15 -15.28 -8.34 -4.47
C ARG A 15 -14.48 -9.23 -5.41
N LEU A 16 -13.41 -8.69 -5.98
CA LEU A 16 -12.59 -9.40 -6.96
C LEU A 16 -11.17 -9.46 -6.44
N ARG A 17 -10.75 -10.64 -5.96
CA ARG A 17 -9.38 -10.92 -5.51
C ARG A 17 -8.64 -11.83 -6.48
N VAL A 18 -7.39 -12.15 -6.14
CA VAL A 18 -6.57 -13.03 -6.96
C VAL A 18 -6.91 -14.50 -6.64
N PRO A 19 -7.30 -15.30 -7.64
CA PRO A 19 -7.58 -16.72 -7.43
C PRO A 19 -6.36 -17.47 -6.87
N VAL A 20 -6.59 -18.39 -5.95
CA VAL A 20 -5.50 -19.16 -5.31
C VAL A 20 -4.77 -20.06 -6.32
N GLU A 21 -5.52 -20.79 -7.14
CA GLU A 21 -4.98 -21.79 -8.07
C GLU A 21 -4.20 -21.17 -9.24
N ASN A 22 -4.53 -19.94 -9.63
CA ASN A 22 -3.94 -19.23 -10.78
C ASN A 22 -3.38 -17.86 -10.37
N SER A 23 -2.77 -17.80 -9.19
CA SER A 23 -2.38 -16.53 -8.58
C SER A 23 -1.39 -15.72 -9.42
N LEU A 24 -0.42 -16.38 -10.07
CA LEU A 24 0.55 -15.72 -10.95
C LEU A 24 -0.12 -15.07 -12.16
N LEU A 25 -1.08 -15.76 -12.78
CA LEU A 25 -1.86 -15.19 -13.89
C LEU A 25 -2.68 -13.99 -13.40
N GLY A 26 -3.37 -14.13 -12.27
CA GLY A 26 -4.13 -13.02 -11.67
C GLY A 26 -3.27 -11.80 -11.34
N ILE A 27 -2.04 -12.02 -10.84
CA ILE A 27 -1.04 -10.97 -10.62
C ILE A 27 -0.67 -10.28 -11.94
N GLN A 28 -0.31 -11.06 -12.96
CA GLN A 28 0.11 -10.53 -14.26
C GLN A 28 -0.99 -9.72 -14.94
N LEU A 29 -2.24 -10.19 -14.86
CA LEU A 29 -3.40 -9.49 -15.43
C LEU A 29 -3.64 -8.14 -14.75
N ARG A 30 -3.56 -8.07 -13.41
CA ARG A 30 -3.70 -6.80 -12.67
C ARG A 30 -2.57 -5.83 -13.01
N ILE A 31 -1.34 -6.31 -13.10
CA ILE A 31 -0.19 -5.49 -13.52
C ILE A 31 -0.37 -5.00 -14.97
N GLY A 32 -0.83 -5.88 -15.87
CA GLY A 32 -1.13 -5.54 -17.25
C GLY A 32 -2.23 -4.49 -17.38
N ALA A 33 -3.29 -4.61 -16.58
CA ALA A 33 -4.37 -3.63 -16.52
C ALA A 33 -3.86 -2.25 -16.05
N LEU A 34 -3.08 -2.19 -14.96
CA LEU A 34 -2.45 -0.94 -14.49
C LEU A 34 -1.65 -0.25 -15.61
N LEU A 35 -0.84 -1.02 -16.34
CA LEU A 35 -0.03 -0.48 -17.44
C LEU A 35 -0.89 -0.04 -18.63
N SER A 36 -1.89 -0.84 -19.00
CA SER A 36 -2.81 -0.52 -20.09
C SER A 36 -3.58 0.77 -19.81
N MET A 37 -4.13 0.90 -18.61
CA MET A 37 -4.80 2.11 -18.13
C MET A 37 -3.88 3.33 -18.24
N ALA A 38 -2.66 3.21 -17.69
CA ALA A 38 -1.67 4.28 -17.71
C ALA A 38 -1.37 4.75 -19.14
N ARG A 39 -1.09 3.81 -20.04
CA ARG A 39 -0.68 4.09 -21.42
C ARG A 39 -1.82 4.69 -22.23
N THR A 40 -3.00 4.10 -22.18
CA THR A 40 -4.15 4.56 -22.93
C THR A 40 -4.56 5.96 -22.49
N ALA A 41 -4.67 6.20 -21.18
CA ALA A 41 -5.03 7.51 -20.66
C ALA A 41 -3.95 8.56 -20.96
N PHE A 42 -2.67 8.23 -20.76
CA PHE A 42 -1.57 9.17 -21.02
C PHE A 42 -1.48 9.54 -22.49
N ALA A 43 -1.52 8.56 -23.41
CA ALA A 43 -1.46 8.82 -24.84
C ALA A 43 -2.62 9.71 -25.33
N LYS A 44 -3.82 9.55 -24.77
CA LYS A 44 -5.00 10.35 -25.12
C LYS A 44 -4.88 11.83 -24.70
N HIS A 45 -4.13 12.11 -23.63
CA HIS A 45 -4.16 13.41 -22.95
C HIS A 45 -2.82 14.16 -22.95
N VAL A 46 -1.71 13.52 -23.34
CA VAL A 46 -0.35 14.08 -23.21
C VAL A 46 -0.16 15.40 -23.93
N ASP A 47 -0.59 15.49 -25.19
CA ASP A 47 -0.37 16.70 -26.00
C ASP A 47 -1.32 17.83 -25.58
N GLN A 48 -2.60 17.50 -25.37
CA GLN A 48 -3.64 18.48 -25.00
C GLN A 48 -3.33 19.18 -23.67
N HIS A 49 -2.77 18.44 -22.70
CA HIS A 49 -2.52 18.95 -21.35
C HIS A 49 -1.04 19.14 -21.03
N GLN A 50 -0.16 18.97 -22.03
CA GLN A 50 1.30 19.09 -21.89
C GLN A 50 1.82 18.26 -20.70
N LEU A 51 1.39 17.00 -20.62
CA LEU A 51 1.68 16.14 -19.46
C LEU A 51 3.15 15.74 -19.42
N ASN A 52 3.74 15.77 -18.23
CA ASN A 52 5.10 15.30 -17.99
C ASN A 52 5.11 13.88 -17.44
N TYR A 53 4.15 13.56 -16.57
CA TYR A 53 4.10 12.28 -15.87
C TYR A 53 2.67 11.74 -15.77
N CYS A 54 2.56 10.42 -15.59
CA CYS A 54 1.33 9.74 -15.23
C CYS A 54 1.51 9.08 -13.86
N LEU A 55 0.71 9.48 -12.88
CA LEU A 55 0.59 8.84 -11.58
C LEU A 55 -0.60 7.87 -11.62
N VAL A 56 -0.32 6.57 -11.63
CA VAL A 56 -1.36 5.54 -11.59
C VAL A 56 -1.51 4.99 -10.19
N VAL A 57 -2.73 5.04 -9.66
CA VAL A 57 -3.07 4.64 -8.30
C VAL A 57 -4.18 3.60 -8.32
N ALA A 58 -4.02 2.53 -7.55
CA ALA A 58 -5.07 1.54 -7.32
C ALA A 58 -5.38 1.37 -5.82
N PRO A 59 -6.55 0.80 -5.47
CA PRO A 59 -6.98 0.70 -4.09
C PRO A 59 -6.18 -0.35 -3.29
N GLU A 60 -6.38 -0.33 -1.98
CA GLU A 60 -5.81 -1.34 -1.08
C GLU A 60 -6.22 -2.76 -1.50
N TYR A 61 -5.38 -3.75 -1.23
CA TYR A 61 -5.62 -5.18 -1.50
C TYR A 61 -5.72 -5.55 -2.98
N LEU A 62 -5.26 -4.69 -3.90
CA LEU A 62 -5.10 -5.06 -5.31
C LEU A 62 -4.30 -6.36 -5.46
N PHE A 63 -3.36 -6.66 -4.56
CA PHE A 63 -2.70 -7.96 -4.51
C PHE A 63 -3.01 -8.66 -3.18
N SER A 64 -4.20 -9.24 -3.11
CA SER A 64 -4.64 -10.18 -2.09
C SER A 64 -5.30 -11.40 -2.76
N LYS A 65 -5.21 -12.57 -2.12
CA LYS A 65 -5.84 -13.78 -2.65
C LYS A 65 -7.29 -13.90 -2.17
N ASP A 66 -8.03 -14.79 -2.82
CA ASP A 66 -9.30 -15.26 -2.29
C ASP A 66 -9.13 -16.01 -0.96
N MET A 67 -10.23 -16.02 -0.19
CA MET A 67 -10.34 -16.90 0.97
C MET A 67 -10.29 -18.36 0.53
N PRO A 68 -9.76 -19.28 1.37
CA PRO A 68 -9.34 -19.06 2.75
C PRO A 68 -7.87 -18.64 2.91
N VAL A 69 -7.09 -18.43 1.85
CA VAL A 69 -5.65 -18.14 1.97
C VAL A 69 -5.38 -16.65 2.17
N SER A 70 -6.10 -15.78 1.45
CA SER A 70 -6.01 -14.30 1.41
C SER A 70 -4.64 -13.64 1.16
N PHE A 71 -3.54 -14.35 1.38
CA PHE A 71 -2.19 -13.82 1.37
C PHE A 71 -1.42 -14.19 0.11
N MET A 72 -0.71 -13.21 -0.43
CA MET A 72 0.41 -13.47 -1.32
C MET A 72 1.58 -14.10 -0.54
N SER A 73 2.29 -15.00 -1.17
CA SER A 73 3.59 -15.49 -0.69
C SER A 73 4.66 -14.40 -0.80
N GLU A 74 5.78 -14.60 -0.11
CA GLU A 74 6.96 -13.74 -0.25
C GLU A 74 7.50 -13.69 -1.69
N GLU A 75 7.37 -14.78 -2.43
CA GLU A 75 7.84 -14.88 -3.81
C GLU A 75 6.93 -14.07 -4.74
N GLU A 76 5.62 -14.25 -4.63
CA GLU A 76 4.63 -13.48 -5.40
C GLU A 76 4.76 -11.98 -5.14
N LYS A 77 4.94 -11.55 -3.89
CA LYS A 77 5.22 -10.13 -3.57
C LYS A 77 6.48 -9.61 -4.27
N GLU A 78 7.52 -10.42 -4.36
CA GLU A 78 8.76 -10.01 -5.02
C GLU A 78 8.65 -10.03 -6.55
N ILE A 79 7.84 -10.94 -7.12
CA ILE A 79 7.45 -10.91 -8.53
C ILE A 79 6.70 -9.61 -8.83
N ILE A 80 5.66 -9.28 -8.06
CA ILE A 80 4.91 -8.03 -8.20
C ILE A 80 5.86 -6.83 -8.20
N ARG A 81 6.72 -6.73 -7.17
CA ARG A 81 7.69 -5.65 -7.02
C ARG A 81 8.65 -5.55 -8.21
N ALA A 82 9.21 -6.68 -8.64
CA ALA A 82 10.21 -6.72 -9.72
C ALA A 82 9.58 -6.39 -11.08
N THR A 83 8.41 -6.95 -11.39
CA THR A 83 7.71 -6.70 -12.65
C THR A 83 7.28 -5.23 -12.76
N LEU A 84 6.76 -4.63 -11.69
CA LEU A 84 6.38 -3.22 -11.70
C LEU A 84 7.59 -2.29 -11.83
N ALA A 85 8.72 -2.63 -11.20
CA ALA A 85 9.97 -1.91 -11.38
C ALA A 85 10.42 -1.96 -12.85
N ASP A 86 10.49 -3.14 -13.45
CA ASP A 86 10.85 -3.32 -14.86
C ASP A 86 9.92 -2.57 -15.82
N ILE A 87 8.60 -2.59 -15.57
CA ILE A 87 7.64 -1.78 -16.33
C ILE A 87 7.96 -0.29 -16.21
N SER A 88 8.25 0.19 -15.01
CA SER A 88 8.57 1.60 -14.79
C SER A 88 9.89 2.02 -15.44
N THR A 89 10.89 1.13 -15.53
CA THR A 89 12.12 1.36 -16.31
C THR A 89 11.81 1.64 -17.78
N ARG A 90 10.89 0.87 -18.36
CA ARG A 90 10.49 0.98 -19.77
C ARG A 90 9.52 2.13 -20.04
N ASN A 91 9.01 2.78 -19.00
CA ASN A 91 8.07 3.90 -19.11
C ASN A 91 8.48 4.99 -18.09
N PRO A 92 9.54 5.78 -18.33
CA PRO A 92 10.05 6.74 -17.35
C PRO A 92 9.07 7.86 -16.96
N TRP A 93 8.02 8.09 -17.76
CA TRP A 93 6.91 9.01 -17.45
C TRP A 93 5.93 8.46 -16.41
N LEU A 94 6.02 7.16 -16.07
CA LEU A 94 5.04 6.44 -15.25
C LEU A 94 5.50 6.31 -13.79
N ILE A 95 4.72 6.88 -12.88
CA ILE A 95 4.80 6.70 -11.42
C ILE A 95 3.70 5.73 -11.00
N LEU A 96 4.07 4.62 -10.37
CA LEU A 96 3.16 3.55 -9.97
C LEU A 96 2.93 3.54 -8.47
N VAL A 97 1.67 3.63 -8.07
CA VAL A 97 1.17 3.25 -6.74
C VAL A 97 0.13 2.14 -6.94
N PRO A 98 0.56 0.88 -7.05
CA PRO A 98 -0.25 -0.21 -7.60
C PRO A 98 -1.26 -0.76 -6.57
N GLY A 99 -1.72 0.06 -5.64
CA GLY A 99 -2.42 -0.41 -4.45
C GLY A 99 -1.48 -1.12 -3.48
N THR A 100 -2.03 -2.06 -2.71
CA THR A 100 -1.26 -2.79 -1.70
C THR A 100 -1.22 -4.29 -1.94
N THR A 101 -0.16 -4.92 -1.42
CA THR A 101 -0.01 -6.37 -1.34
C THR A 101 -0.19 -6.82 0.10
N LEU A 102 -1.16 -7.69 0.34
CA LEU A 102 -1.31 -8.40 1.61
C LEU A 102 -0.57 -9.74 1.50
N TRP A 103 0.49 -9.91 2.30
CA TRP A 103 1.39 -11.05 2.15
C TRP A 103 1.78 -11.69 3.47
N PHE A 104 2.07 -12.98 3.40
CA PHE A 104 2.50 -13.81 4.50
C PHE A 104 3.96 -14.19 4.37
N LYS A 105 4.64 -14.20 5.52
CA LYS A 105 6.05 -14.50 5.66
C LYS A 105 6.19 -15.60 6.72
N SER A 106 6.27 -16.85 6.26
CA SER A 106 6.46 -18.01 7.15
C SER A 106 7.71 -17.87 8.01
N MET A 107 7.65 -18.45 9.20
CA MET A 107 8.78 -18.63 10.12
C MET A 107 9.84 -19.58 9.59
N LEU A 108 9.46 -20.54 8.75
CA LEU A 108 10.39 -21.41 8.06
C LEU A 108 10.77 -20.76 6.73
N ARG A 109 12.07 -20.59 6.49
CA ARG A 109 12.57 -20.11 5.19
C ARG A 109 12.36 -21.22 4.15
N PRO A 110 11.83 -20.88 2.98
CA PRO A 110 11.98 -21.77 1.83
C PRO A 110 13.46 -21.86 1.45
N GLU A 111 13.86 -22.99 0.87
CA GLU A 111 15.24 -23.25 0.44
C GLU A 111 15.77 -22.17 -0.51
N SER A 112 14.90 -21.67 -1.41
CA SER A 112 15.19 -20.56 -2.33
C SER A 112 15.61 -19.25 -1.63
N ARG A 113 15.42 -19.15 -0.30
CA ARG A 113 15.78 -18.00 0.54
C ARG A 113 16.80 -18.33 1.63
N ALA A 114 17.45 -19.50 1.59
CA ALA A 114 18.46 -19.91 2.56
C ALA A 114 19.72 -19.02 2.53
N LEU A 115 20.01 -18.41 1.37
CA LEU A 115 21.20 -17.58 1.15
C LEU A 115 20.93 -16.07 1.38
N LYS A 116 21.98 -15.34 1.75
CA LYS A 116 22.01 -13.86 1.80
C LYS A 116 22.12 -13.29 0.38
N ARG A 117 21.30 -12.30 0.03
CA ARG A 117 21.26 -11.70 -1.32
C ARG A 117 22.62 -11.09 -1.74
N GLU A 118 23.29 -10.41 -0.82
CA GLU A 118 24.54 -9.69 -1.09
C GLU A 118 25.77 -10.59 -1.17
N THR A 119 25.76 -11.73 -0.49
CA THR A 119 26.98 -12.51 -0.23
C THR A 119 26.89 -13.96 -0.67
N GLY A 120 25.71 -14.44 -1.06
CA GLY A 120 25.48 -15.85 -1.40
C GLY A 120 25.67 -16.83 -0.23
N LYS A 121 26.07 -16.37 0.97
CA LYS A 121 26.31 -17.23 2.14
C LYS A 121 25.00 -17.65 2.80
N LEU A 122 24.99 -18.85 3.39
CA LEU A 122 23.90 -19.35 4.23
C LEU A 122 23.60 -18.36 5.37
N LYS A 123 22.30 -18.19 5.66
CA LYS A 123 21.85 -17.39 6.81
C LYS A 123 22.12 -18.16 8.10
N SER A 124 22.62 -17.46 9.11
CA SER A 124 23.11 -18.02 10.39
C SER A 124 22.09 -18.82 11.20
N TRP A 125 20.79 -18.71 10.90
CA TRP A 125 19.71 -19.42 11.59
C TRP A 125 19.18 -20.63 10.81
N GLY A 126 19.91 -21.11 9.79
CA GLY A 126 19.48 -22.26 8.98
C GLY A 126 18.10 -22.02 8.31
N PRO A 127 17.15 -22.97 8.38
CA PRO A 127 15.79 -22.77 7.85
C PRO A 127 14.91 -21.89 8.76
N ALA A 128 15.12 -21.88 10.08
CA ALA A 128 14.27 -21.13 11.02
C ALA A 128 14.54 -19.61 11.00
N ARG A 129 13.49 -18.80 11.21
CA ARG A 129 13.59 -17.34 11.36
C ARG A 129 13.47 -16.93 12.81
N ASN A 130 14.25 -15.93 13.20
CA ASN A 130 14.04 -15.19 14.44
C ASN A 130 13.07 -14.03 14.14
N ILE A 131 11.90 -14.03 14.79
CA ILE A 131 10.91 -12.93 14.76
C ILE A 131 10.96 -12.02 15.98
N ASN A 132 11.70 -12.34 17.03
CA ASN A 132 12.01 -11.40 18.10
C ASN A 132 13.25 -10.57 17.76
N LYS A 133 13.29 -10.05 16.53
CA LYS A 133 14.32 -9.07 16.18
C LYS A 133 13.98 -7.78 16.90
N ALA A 134 14.98 -7.18 17.54
CA ALA A 134 14.86 -5.86 18.16
C ALA A 134 14.16 -4.84 17.26
N LYS A 135 14.45 -4.89 15.94
CA LYS A 135 13.80 -4.01 14.95
C LYS A 135 12.27 -4.04 14.97
N TYR A 136 11.63 -5.17 15.25
CA TYR A 136 10.17 -5.27 15.24
C TYR A 136 9.57 -4.64 16.49
N ARG A 137 10.24 -4.78 17.63
CA ARG A 137 9.87 -4.06 18.86
C ARG A 137 9.97 -2.55 18.64
N VAL A 138 11.08 -2.11 18.03
CA VAL A 138 11.28 -0.70 17.66
C VAL A 138 10.22 -0.21 16.67
N GLU A 139 9.89 -0.97 15.62
CA GLU A 139 8.81 -0.62 14.67
C GLU A 139 7.46 -0.44 15.38
N MET A 140 7.09 -1.37 16.28
CA MET A 140 5.84 -1.29 17.06
C MET A 140 5.81 -0.09 18.02
N ASP A 141 6.91 0.13 18.76
CA ASP A 141 6.99 1.23 19.72
C ASP A 141 7.03 2.61 19.04
N ALA A 142 7.68 2.70 17.88
CA ALA A 142 7.70 3.94 17.09
C ALA A 142 6.28 4.38 16.71
N VAL A 143 5.45 3.46 16.21
CA VAL A 143 4.05 3.77 15.86
C VAL A 143 3.27 4.33 17.05
N VAL A 144 3.38 3.72 18.23
CA VAL A 144 2.67 4.18 19.44
C VAL A 144 3.17 5.55 19.87
N ASN A 145 4.47 5.78 19.79
CA ASN A 145 5.10 7.03 20.21
C ASN A 145 4.80 8.20 19.27
N GLU A 146 4.59 7.92 17.98
CA GLU A 146 4.24 8.92 16.97
C GLU A 146 2.80 9.45 17.13
N ILE A 147 1.89 8.66 17.70
CA ILE A 147 0.50 9.09 17.89
C ILE A 147 0.45 10.25 18.90
N PRO A 148 -0.12 11.42 18.53
CA PRO A 148 -0.22 12.58 19.40
C PRO A 148 -0.95 12.28 20.70
N GLU A 149 -0.56 12.97 21.77
CA GLU A 149 -1.28 12.86 23.05
C GLU A 149 -2.74 13.28 22.98
N ARG A 150 -3.14 14.14 22.04
CA ARG A 150 -4.56 14.49 21.85
C ARG A 150 -5.40 13.31 21.37
N ASP A 151 -4.78 12.32 20.72
CA ASP A 151 -5.43 11.11 20.21
C ASP A 151 -5.26 9.95 21.21
N ARG A 152 -5.51 10.21 22.51
CA ARG A 152 -5.25 9.27 23.64
C ARG A 152 -5.86 7.89 23.44
N ILE A 153 -7.08 7.82 22.90
CA ILE A 153 -7.79 6.56 22.65
C ILE A 153 -7.01 5.71 21.65
N SER A 154 -6.67 6.28 20.49
CA SER A 154 -5.83 5.61 19.49
C SER A 154 -4.50 5.21 20.11
N LYS A 155 -3.82 6.10 20.85
CA LYS A 155 -2.54 5.76 21.49
C LYS A 155 -2.64 4.55 22.44
N GLY A 156 -3.69 4.48 23.25
CA GLY A 156 -3.94 3.35 24.15
C GLY A 156 -4.22 2.05 23.41
N ILE A 157 -5.04 2.11 22.37
CA ILE A 157 -5.38 0.97 21.50
C ILE A 157 -4.12 0.40 20.81
N TYR A 158 -3.30 1.27 20.21
CA TYR A 158 -2.02 0.90 19.59
C TYR A 158 -1.00 0.40 20.60
N GLY A 159 -0.95 0.98 21.80
CA GLY A 159 -0.13 0.50 22.90
C GLY A 159 -0.51 -0.92 23.34
N HIS A 160 -1.80 -1.21 23.46
CA HIS A 160 -2.29 -2.55 23.78
C HIS A 160 -1.93 -3.57 22.69
N HIS A 161 -2.17 -3.25 21.42
CA HIS A 161 -1.78 -4.11 20.30
C HIS A 161 -0.26 -4.39 20.27
N ALA A 162 0.56 -3.38 20.53
CA ALA A 162 2.01 -3.56 20.59
C ALA A 162 2.42 -4.49 21.74
N ALA A 163 1.78 -4.38 22.91
CA ALA A 163 2.03 -5.25 24.05
C ALA A 163 1.61 -6.71 23.75
N THR A 164 0.37 -6.93 23.30
CA THR A 164 -0.14 -8.27 22.98
C THR A 164 0.65 -8.94 21.87
N THR A 165 1.03 -8.19 20.82
CA THR A 165 1.89 -8.71 19.75
C THR A 165 3.26 -9.16 20.28
N LYS A 166 3.87 -8.41 21.21
CA LYS A 166 5.14 -8.79 21.85
C LYS A 166 5.00 -10.07 22.68
N GLU A 167 3.87 -10.25 23.36
CA GLU A 167 3.55 -11.47 24.12
C GLU A 167 3.39 -12.68 23.18
N GLU A 168 2.64 -12.53 22.07
CA GLU A 168 2.47 -13.60 21.08
C GLU A 168 3.80 -14.00 20.42
N ILE A 169 4.66 -13.03 20.11
CA ILE A 169 6.03 -13.31 19.65
C ILE A 169 6.78 -14.17 20.68
N ALA A 170 6.71 -13.81 21.96
CA ALA A 170 7.38 -14.57 23.02
C ALA A 170 6.80 -15.99 23.18
N LYS A 171 5.48 -16.16 23.02
CA LYS A 171 4.83 -17.48 23.03
C LYS A 171 5.34 -18.37 21.89
N ILE A 172 5.36 -17.86 20.65
CA ILE A 172 5.88 -18.60 19.48
C ILE A 172 7.34 -19.01 19.71
N GLU A 173 8.16 -18.13 20.28
CA GLU A 173 9.56 -18.48 20.60
C GLU A 173 9.67 -19.60 21.63
N SER A 174 8.83 -19.58 22.67
CA SER A 174 8.86 -20.59 23.73
C SER A 174 8.48 -22.00 23.26
N ARG A 175 7.51 -22.12 22.34
CA ARG A 175 7.04 -23.43 21.83
C ARG A 175 7.81 -23.95 20.61
N GLY A 176 8.67 -23.14 20.01
CA GLY A 176 9.32 -23.42 18.73
C GLY A 176 8.41 -23.07 17.54
N ALA A 177 9.00 -22.48 16.51
CA ALA A 177 8.26 -22.00 15.36
C ALA A 177 7.91 -23.12 14.37
N GLU A 178 6.65 -23.17 13.95
CA GLU A 178 6.13 -24.09 12.94
C GLU A 178 5.99 -23.42 11.56
N ALA A 179 5.75 -24.20 10.50
CA ALA A 179 5.59 -23.68 9.14
C ALA A 179 4.41 -22.70 9.00
N ARG A 180 3.33 -22.96 9.76
CA ARG A 180 2.11 -22.16 9.80
C ARG A 180 2.30 -20.83 10.52
N ASP A 181 3.29 -20.75 11.40
CA ASP A 181 3.63 -19.52 12.10
C ASP A 181 4.26 -18.53 11.13
N GLY A 182 3.93 -17.26 11.27
CA GLY A 182 4.59 -16.22 10.49
C GLY A 182 4.05 -14.83 10.71
N ILE A 183 4.63 -13.90 9.95
CA ILE A 183 4.18 -12.51 9.97
C ILE A 183 3.35 -12.19 8.73
N VAL A 184 2.26 -11.47 8.93
CA VAL A 184 1.43 -10.90 7.88
C VAL A 184 1.75 -9.42 7.78
N ARG A 185 1.77 -8.91 6.55
CA ARG A 185 2.00 -7.50 6.26
C ARG A 185 1.14 -7.05 5.10
N ASN A 186 0.64 -5.82 5.20
CA ASN A 186 0.04 -5.09 4.10
C ASN A 186 1.04 -4.02 3.65
N THR A 187 1.41 -4.01 2.37
CA THR A 187 2.52 -3.19 1.86
C THR A 187 2.13 -2.45 0.59
N GLY A 188 2.30 -1.14 0.60
CA GLY A 188 2.18 -0.27 -0.56
C GLY A 188 3.55 0.12 -1.11
N PHE A 189 3.61 0.46 -2.38
CA PHE A 189 4.83 0.89 -3.06
C PHE A 189 4.61 2.19 -3.83
N ILE A 190 5.63 3.02 -3.89
CA ILE A 190 5.78 4.04 -4.94
C ILE A 190 6.96 3.61 -5.80
N ILE A 191 6.70 3.36 -7.08
CA ILE A 191 7.68 2.83 -8.04
C ILE A 191 7.81 3.82 -9.18
N TRP A 192 9.04 4.18 -9.52
CA TRP A 192 9.34 5.07 -10.62
C TRP A 192 10.72 4.73 -11.21
N ASN A 193 10.89 4.86 -12.53
CA ASN A 193 12.13 4.67 -13.28
C ASN A 193 12.99 3.48 -12.80
N GLY A 194 12.38 2.29 -12.71
CA GLY A 194 13.07 1.06 -12.30
C GLY A 194 13.33 0.87 -10.81
N ASN A 195 12.99 1.87 -9.98
CA ASN A 195 13.27 1.87 -8.56
C ASN A 195 11.98 1.79 -7.74
N VAL A 196 12.04 1.02 -6.66
CA VAL A 196 11.07 1.12 -5.57
C VAL A 196 11.48 2.31 -4.71
N PHE A 197 11.00 3.50 -5.08
CA PHE A 197 11.31 4.76 -4.40
C PHE A 197 10.85 4.77 -2.96
N TYR A 198 9.69 4.18 -2.71
CA TYR A 198 9.13 4.08 -1.38
C TYR A 198 8.43 2.74 -1.20
N GLN A 199 8.61 2.17 -0.01
CA GLN A 199 7.88 1.00 0.44
C GLN A 199 7.27 1.31 1.79
N HIS A 200 5.95 1.41 1.81
CA HIS A 200 5.18 1.63 3.02
C HIS A 200 4.60 0.32 3.53
N LYS A 201 4.57 0.16 4.85
CA LYS A 201 3.88 -0.97 5.47
C LYS A 201 2.79 -0.41 6.36
N ARG A 202 1.59 -0.97 6.21
CA ARG A 202 0.42 -0.52 6.97
C ARG A 202 0.70 -0.58 8.48
N TYR A 203 0.17 0.40 9.19
CA TYR A 203 0.07 0.40 10.64
C TYR A 203 -0.84 -0.73 11.11
N PRO A 204 -0.71 -1.18 12.37
CA PRO A 204 -1.58 -2.24 12.84
C PRO A 204 -3.02 -1.75 12.81
N ASN A 205 -3.89 -2.69 12.46
CA ASN A 205 -5.31 -2.48 12.39
C ASN A 205 -5.93 -2.95 13.70
N ILE A 206 -6.60 -2.05 14.41
CA ILE A 206 -7.01 -2.33 15.77
C ILE A 206 -8.50 -2.06 15.85
N GLY A 207 -9.25 -3.16 15.77
CA GLY A 207 -10.68 -3.27 15.57
C GLY A 207 -11.50 -2.18 16.26
N ASN A 208 -11.85 -1.17 15.47
CA ASN A 208 -13.04 -0.37 15.66
C ASN A 208 -14.00 -0.79 14.54
N ASP A 209 -15.10 -1.44 14.90
CA ASP A 209 -16.28 -1.77 14.09
C ASP A 209 -16.09 -1.67 12.56
N GLY A 210 -15.74 -2.77 11.91
CA GLY A 210 -15.70 -2.88 10.44
C GLY A 210 -14.38 -2.47 9.77
N LEU A 211 -13.35 -2.12 10.55
CA LEU A 211 -12.03 -1.79 10.01
C LEU A 211 -11.06 -2.96 9.95
N ASP A 212 -11.37 -4.13 10.55
CA ASP A 212 -10.49 -5.31 10.70
C ASP A 212 -9.82 -5.80 9.40
N GLU A 213 -8.64 -6.42 9.54
CA GLU A 213 -7.94 -7.04 8.40
C GLU A 213 -8.77 -8.23 7.89
N LEU A 214 -8.50 -8.67 6.65
CA LEU A 214 -9.31 -9.66 5.97
C LEU A 214 -9.46 -10.93 6.82
N ALA A 215 -10.71 -11.28 7.15
CA ALA A 215 -11.19 -12.46 7.87
C ALA A 215 -11.19 -12.42 9.42
N GLY A 216 -12.11 -13.21 10.01
CA GLY A 216 -12.35 -13.28 11.46
C GLY A 216 -11.25 -13.98 12.26
N ALA A 217 -11.40 -13.99 13.59
CA ALA A 217 -10.35 -14.36 14.56
C ALA A 217 -9.63 -15.70 14.32
N GLN A 218 -10.30 -16.71 13.76
CA GLN A 218 -9.71 -18.03 13.46
C GLN A 218 -8.59 -17.96 12.41
N PHE A 219 -8.63 -16.97 11.52
CA PHE A 219 -7.63 -16.76 10.48
C PHE A 219 -6.28 -16.28 11.02
N TRP A 220 -6.27 -15.72 12.24
CA TRP A 220 -5.14 -15.06 12.87
C TRP A 220 -4.46 -15.87 13.97
N ALA A 221 -4.98 -17.04 14.34
CA ALA A 221 -4.53 -17.82 15.50
C ALA A 221 -3.03 -18.19 15.50
N ASP A 222 -2.44 -18.27 14.30
CA ASP A 222 -1.05 -18.65 14.04
C ASP A 222 -0.27 -17.54 13.30
N LYS A 223 -0.82 -16.32 13.21
CA LYS A 223 -0.28 -15.24 12.38
C LYS A 223 -0.20 -13.93 13.14
N ILE A 224 0.94 -13.26 13.02
CA ILE A 224 1.17 -11.96 13.63
C ILE A 224 1.09 -10.88 12.56
N PHE A 225 0.14 -9.94 12.67
CA PHE A 225 0.17 -8.74 11.85
C PHE A 225 1.32 -7.85 12.32
N MET A 226 2.36 -7.71 11.49
CA MET A 226 3.56 -6.99 11.86
C MET A 226 3.56 -5.60 11.24
N PRO A 227 3.40 -4.53 12.03
CA PRO A 227 3.23 -3.20 11.48
C PRO A 227 4.47 -2.63 10.80
N GLY A 228 4.24 -1.58 10.02
CA GLY A 228 5.28 -0.67 9.56
C GLY A 228 5.66 0.37 10.60
N SER A 229 6.72 1.11 10.28
CA SER A 229 6.97 2.44 10.84
C SER A 229 6.82 3.44 9.71
N TYR A 230 6.47 4.69 10.01
CA TYR A 230 6.54 5.73 9.01
C TYR A 230 7.98 5.97 8.57
N ARG A 231 8.13 6.34 7.30
CA ARG A 231 9.34 6.89 6.72
C ARG A 231 8.93 7.98 5.74
N GLU A 232 9.68 9.06 5.68
CA GLU A 232 9.42 10.06 4.66
C GLU A 232 9.71 9.47 3.27
N ALA A 233 8.78 9.65 2.33
CA ALA A 233 9.03 9.29 0.94
C ALA A 233 9.95 10.35 0.31
N PRO A 234 11.02 9.95 -0.39
CA PRO A 234 11.84 10.88 -1.15
C PRO A 234 11.02 11.58 -2.23
N ALA A 235 11.40 12.81 -2.57
CA ALA A 235 10.79 13.54 -3.66
C ALA A 235 11.07 12.86 -5.01
N ILE A 236 10.06 12.79 -5.88
CA ILE A 236 10.20 12.31 -7.26
C ILE A 236 10.13 13.52 -8.18
N HIS A 237 11.23 13.90 -8.83
CA HIS A 237 11.30 15.10 -9.68
C HIS A 237 10.82 16.39 -8.98
N GLY A 238 11.15 16.53 -7.69
CA GLY A 238 10.69 17.66 -6.88
C GLY A 238 9.26 17.53 -6.36
N LEU A 239 8.51 16.50 -6.77
CA LEU A 239 7.18 16.21 -6.23
C LEU A 239 7.29 15.56 -4.86
N GLN A 240 6.69 16.19 -3.86
CA GLN A 240 6.51 15.65 -2.52
C GLN A 240 5.28 14.76 -2.47
N LEU A 241 5.50 13.46 -2.33
CA LEU A 241 4.46 12.43 -2.28
C LEU A 241 4.38 11.84 -0.87
N ALA A 242 3.19 11.44 -0.44
CA ALA A 242 3.02 10.52 0.67
C ALA A 242 2.04 9.41 0.30
N LEU A 243 2.28 8.22 0.84
CA LEU A 243 1.39 7.07 0.71
C LEU A 243 0.87 6.69 2.08
N GLU A 244 -0.44 6.64 2.21
CA GLU A 244 -1.16 6.24 3.41
C GLU A 244 -2.09 5.06 3.08
N ILE A 245 -2.19 4.10 4.00
CA ILE A 245 -2.98 2.88 3.80
C ILE A 245 -4.15 2.85 4.79
N CYS A 246 -5.35 3.09 4.27
CA CYS A 246 -6.64 2.83 4.92
C CYS A 246 -6.74 3.36 6.36
N ALA A 247 -6.74 2.47 7.35
CA ALA A 247 -6.89 2.83 8.77
C ALA A 247 -5.84 3.82 9.30
N GLU A 248 -4.71 3.99 8.62
CA GLU A 248 -3.74 5.06 8.94
C GLU A 248 -4.35 6.46 8.87
N HIS A 249 -5.34 6.66 7.99
CA HIS A 249 -6.07 7.92 7.89
C HIS A 249 -6.89 8.21 9.14
N PHE A 250 -7.33 7.16 9.84
CA PHE A 250 -8.04 7.30 11.11
C PHE A 250 -7.13 7.80 12.25
N ILE A 251 -5.81 7.70 12.13
CA ILE A 251 -4.87 8.30 13.09
C ILE A 251 -4.17 9.54 12.52
N GLY A 252 -4.37 9.83 11.24
CA GLY A 252 -3.78 10.98 10.54
C GLY A 252 -2.28 10.86 10.36
N ALA A 253 -1.78 9.64 10.12
CA ALA A 253 -0.35 9.33 10.07
C ALA A 253 0.44 10.31 9.19
N THR A 254 -0.08 10.63 8.01
CA THR A 254 0.60 11.58 7.10
C THR A 254 0.69 12.99 7.65
N VAL A 255 -0.35 13.50 8.32
CA VAL A 255 -0.32 14.85 8.93
C VAL A 255 0.65 14.93 10.10
N LEU A 256 0.94 13.82 10.78
CA LEU A 256 1.97 13.77 11.82
C LEU A 256 3.36 14.11 11.27
N HIS A 257 3.62 13.73 10.02
CA HIS A 257 4.97 13.79 9.45
C HIS A 257 5.14 14.81 8.31
N LYS A 258 4.06 15.15 7.60
CA LYS A 258 4.09 15.96 6.36
C LYS A 258 2.95 16.96 6.29
N ASN A 259 2.77 17.76 7.33
CA ASN A 259 1.68 18.74 7.39
C ASN A 259 1.87 19.88 6.36
N ASN A 260 0.94 20.01 5.42
CA ASN A 260 0.85 21.06 4.39
C ASN A 260 2.09 21.23 3.48
N VAL A 261 2.83 20.15 3.21
CA VAL A 261 4.04 20.21 2.35
C VAL A 261 3.93 19.33 1.10
N LEU A 262 2.89 18.49 0.99
CA LEU A 262 2.77 17.50 -0.07
C LEU A 262 2.15 18.08 -1.34
N ASP A 263 2.72 17.71 -2.49
CA ASP A 263 2.08 17.89 -3.80
C ASP A 263 0.98 16.85 -4.01
N PHE A 264 1.24 15.60 -3.59
CA PHE A 264 0.22 14.55 -3.56
C PHE A 264 0.20 13.81 -2.22
N HIS A 265 -0.99 13.73 -1.63
CA HIS A 265 -1.28 12.80 -0.56
C HIS A 265 -2.12 11.65 -1.13
N ILE A 266 -1.52 10.46 -1.21
CA ILE A 266 -2.11 9.29 -1.83
C ILE A 266 -2.63 8.36 -0.73
N LEU A 267 -3.95 8.21 -0.65
CA LEU A 267 -4.64 7.32 0.26
C LEU A 267 -5.16 6.12 -0.52
N VAL A 268 -4.63 4.93 -0.23
CA VAL A 268 -5.15 3.67 -0.78
C VAL A 268 -5.94 2.94 0.29
N SER A 269 -7.18 2.54 -0.01
CA SER A 269 -8.07 1.97 1.02
C SER A 269 -9.07 0.96 0.46
N ALA A 270 -9.51 0.06 1.34
CA ALA A 270 -10.57 -0.89 1.06
C ALA A 270 -11.95 -0.46 1.60
N SER A 271 -12.00 0.57 2.47
CA SER A 271 -13.15 1.40 2.80
C SER A 271 -12.76 2.32 3.96
N ILE A 272 -12.50 3.61 3.68
CA ILE A 272 -12.32 4.61 4.74
C ILE A 272 -12.86 5.96 4.28
N ALA A 273 -13.55 6.69 5.16
CA ALA A 273 -13.99 8.04 4.85
C ALA A 273 -12.80 9.02 4.86
N LEU A 274 -12.78 9.96 3.91
CA LEU A 274 -11.75 11.00 3.88
C LEU A 274 -11.99 12.06 4.97
N ALA A 275 -11.21 12.01 6.05
CA ALA A 275 -11.11 13.08 7.03
C ALA A 275 -10.30 14.28 6.51
N LYS A 276 -10.97 15.36 6.10
CA LYS A 276 -10.31 16.57 5.54
C LYS A 276 -9.27 17.22 6.47
N ALA A 277 -9.44 17.08 7.79
CA ALA A 277 -8.50 17.61 8.79
C ALA A 277 -7.18 16.82 8.86
N ARG A 278 -7.10 15.68 8.17
CA ARG A 278 -5.96 14.74 8.20
C ARG A 278 -5.27 14.59 6.85
N VAL A 279 -5.34 15.63 6.01
CA VAL A 279 -4.63 15.66 4.74
C VAL A 279 -3.39 16.55 4.85
N GLY A 280 -2.24 16.06 4.34
CA GLY A 280 -0.94 16.76 4.42
C GLY A 280 -0.58 17.63 3.20
N VAL A 281 -1.55 17.94 2.33
CA VAL A 281 -1.27 18.64 1.05
C VAL A 281 -1.11 20.14 1.23
N LYS A 282 -0.15 20.72 0.51
CA LYS A 282 0.01 22.18 0.40
C LYS A 282 -1.15 22.80 -0.39
N HIS A 283 -1.32 24.12 -0.32
CA HIS A 283 -2.26 24.81 -1.22
C HIS A 283 -1.86 24.58 -2.69
N GLY A 284 -2.83 24.22 -3.53
CA GLY A 284 -2.62 23.81 -4.92
C GLY A 284 -2.21 22.34 -5.07
N GLY A 285 -1.91 21.62 -3.99
CA GLY A 285 -1.65 20.18 -3.98
C GLY A 285 -2.92 19.33 -4.03
N TYR A 286 -2.76 18.01 -4.16
CA TYR A 286 -3.82 17.08 -4.50
C TYR A 286 -3.92 15.89 -3.55
N VAL A 287 -5.14 15.51 -3.19
CA VAL A 287 -5.42 14.27 -2.46
C VAL A 287 -5.96 13.26 -3.44
N VAL A 288 -5.29 12.11 -3.55
CA VAL A 288 -5.73 10.99 -4.40
C VAL A 288 -6.23 9.89 -3.47
N HIS A 289 -7.54 9.69 -3.42
CA HIS A 289 -8.17 8.67 -2.59
C HIS A 289 -8.64 7.51 -3.47
N ALA A 290 -7.84 6.45 -3.53
CA ALA A 290 -8.16 5.22 -4.24
C ALA A 290 -8.83 4.24 -3.27
N ASP A 291 -10.17 4.28 -3.22
CA ASP A 291 -10.99 3.50 -2.31
C ASP A 291 -11.78 2.43 -3.06
N SER A 292 -11.89 1.24 -2.47
CA SER A 292 -12.68 0.14 -3.04
C SER A 292 -14.20 0.40 -3.04
N GLY A 293 -14.68 1.33 -2.22
CA GLY A 293 -16.07 1.78 -2.19
C GLY A 293 -16.36 3.00 -3.08
N GLY A 294 -15.34 3.56 -3.75
CA GLY A 294 -15.49 4.68 -4.68
C GLY A 294 -14.32 5.66 -4.59
N SER A 295 -13.57 5.76 -5.67
CA SER A 295 -12.37 6.61 -5.72
C SER A 295 -12.66 8.08 -5.98
N SER A 296 -11.80 8.98 -5.48
CA SER A 296 -11.94 10.42 -5.66
C SER A 296 -10.60 11.16 -5.66
N VAL A 297 -10.54 12.30 -6.36
CA VAL A 297 -9.38 13.19 -6.38
C VAL A 297 -9.81 14.60 -5.99
N TYR A 298 -9.08 15.22 -5.09
CA TYR A 298 -9.35 16.58 -4.60
C TYR A 298 -8.16 17.49 -4.84
N ARG A 299 -8.42 18.78 -5.10
CA ARG A 299 -7.42 19.85 -5.05
C ARG A 299 -7.59 20.67 -3.78
N ARG A 300 -6.47 21.08 -3.18
CA ARG A 300 -6.45 21.91 -1.97
C ARG A 300 -6.51 23.40 -2.32
N GLU A 301 -7.61 24.06 -1.97
CA GLU A 301 -7.81 25.49 -2.16
C GLU A 301 -7.89 26.17 -0.78
N GLY A 302 -6.80 26.81 -0.34
CA GLY A 302 -6.67 27.31 1.04
C GLY A 302 -6.83 26.20 2.08
N ARG A 303 -7.94 26.23 2.82
CA ARG A 303 -8.31 25.20 3.82
C ARG A 303 -9.26 24.14 3.28
N ASP A 304 -9.82 24.35 2.09
CA ASP A 304 -10.86 23.52 1.52
C ASP A 304 -10.29 22.47 0.57
N LEU A 305 -11.02 21.36 0.44
CA LEU A 305 -10.78 20.34 -0.57
C LEU A 305 -11.90 20.40 -1.60
N VAL A 306 -11.53 20.72 -2.84
CA VAL A 306 -12.42 20.79 -3.99
C VAL A 306 -12.34 19.46 -4.73
N LEU A 307 -13.47 18.75 -4.83
CA LEU A 307 -13.57 17.51 -5.59
C LEU A 307 -13.38 17.79 -7.08
N LEU A 308 -12.49 17.06 -7.73
CA LEU A 308 -12.29 17.14 -9.17
C LEU A 308 -13.24 16.20 -9.91
N GLN A 309 -13.68 16.63 -11.08
CA GLN A 309 -14.35 15.76 -12.04
C GLN A 309 -13.32 15.04 -12.90
N ALA A 310 -13.57 13.77 -13.18
CA ALA A 310 -12.73 13.03 -14.11
C ALA A 310 -12.89 13.63 -15.50
N ILE A 311 -11.78 13.81 -16.20
CA ILE A 311 -11.78 14.26 -17.60
C ILE A 311 -12.04 13.10 -18.58
N ASP A 312 -11.87 11.87 -18.09
CA ASP A 312 -12.11 10.64 -18.83
C ASP A 312 -12.40 9.48 -17.89
N GLU A 313 -13.27 8.58 -18.31
CA GLU A 313 -13.55 7.31 -17.62
C GLU A 313 -13.58 6.17 -18.64
N THR A 314 -12.79 5.12 -18.39
CA THR A 314 -12.72 3.94 -19.27
C THR A 314 -12.99 2.68 -18.47
N GLU A 315 -13.88 1.81 -18.96
CA GLU A 315 -14.14 0.51 -18.33
C GLU A 315 -12.95 -0.42 -18.44
N ILE A 316 -12.67 -1.16 -17.36
CA ILE A 316 -11.57 -2.10 -17.26
C ILE A 316 -12.14 -3.48 -17.02
N GLY A 317 -11.75 -4.44 -17.86
CA GLY A 317 -12.08 -5.85 -17.70
C GLY A 317 -10.88 -6.68 -17.27
N LEU A 318 -11.10 -7.68 -16.42
CA LEU A 318 -10.15 -8.74 -16.12
C LEU A 318 -10.78 -10.09 -16.48
N LEU A 319 -10.22 -10.80 -17.46
CA LEU A 319 -10.72 -12.11 -17.92
C LEU A 319 -12.22 -12.12 -18.28
N GLY A 320 -12.71 -11.06 -18.92
CA GLY A 320 -14.12 -10.95 -19.32
C GLY A 320 -15.07 -10.58 -18.19
N VAL A 321 -14.56 -10.30 -16.98
CA VAL A 321 -15.34 -9.77 -15.85
C VAL A 321 -15.08 -8.27 -15.73
N GLU A 322 -16.13 -7.49 -15.47
CA GLU A 322 -16.02 -6.07 -15.14
C GLU A 322 -15.14 -5.90 -13.89
N ALA A 323 -14.05 -5.15 -14.04
CA ALA A 323 -13.08 -4.88 -13.00
C ALA A 323 -12.98 -3.36 -12.73
N GLY A 324 -14.12 -2.68 -12.79
CA GLY A 324 -14.22 -1.26 -12.47
C GLY A 324 -13.79 -0.33 -13.61
N ARG A 325 -13.36 0.88 -13.26
CA ARG A 325 -13.07 1.95 -14.23
C ARG A 325 -11.73 2.62 -13.97
N ALA A 326 -11.05 3.02 -15.03
CA ALA A 326 -9.93 3.95 -15.00
C ALA A 326 -10.47 5.38 -15.08
N ARG A 327 -10.24 6.19 -14.04
CA ARG A 327 -10.70 7.58 -13.97
C ARG A 327 -9.51 8.52 -14.02
N SER A 328 -9.52 9.45 -14.96
CA SER A 328 -8.38 10.31 -15.29
C SER A 328 -8.59 11.75 -14.84
N PHE A 329 -7.56 12.37 -14.26
CA PHE A 329 -7.59 13.73 -13.73
C PHE A 329 -6.30 14.47 -14.09
N VAL A 330 -6.40 15.72 -14.53
CA VAL A 330 -5.23 16.57 -14.80
C VAL A 330 -4.91 17.38 -13.55
N CYS A 331 -3.70 17.21 -13.04
CA CYS A 331 -3.21 17.88 -11.84
C CYS A 331 -2.00 18.75 -12.20
N ALA A 332 -2.21 20.07 -12.29
CA ALA A 332 -1.13 21.04 -12.48
C ALA A 332 -0.51 21.41 -11.13
N ILE A 333 0.79 21.18 -10.97
CA ILE A 333 1.50 21.49 -9.73
C ILE A 333 1.92 22.96 -9.72
N ALA A 334 1.64 23.62 -8.59
CA ALA A 334 2.01 25.00 -8.28
C ALA A 334 3.31 25.09 -7.45
#